data_AF-A0A1E3LAK0-F1
#
_entry.id   AF-A0A1E3LAK0-F1
#
_cell.length_a   1.000
_cell.length_b   1.000
_cell.length_c   1.000
_cell.angle_alpha   90.00
_cell.angle_beta   90.00
_cell.angle_gamma   90.00
#
_symmetry.space_group_name_H-M   'P 1'
#
loop_
_entity.id
_entity.type
_entity.pdbx_description
1 polymer ?
#
loop_
_entity_poly.entity_id
_entity_poly.type
_entity_poly.pdbx_seq_one_letter_code
_entity_poly.pdbx_strand_id
1 'polypeptide(L)'
;MVAEAQQNATFYQYQLIKKWPVTRVWNLIYLLIPILTLAIELYYFSWSSFGFWVLSFPLVLWIQYVISRSVLIMTVNHLRKRWKFQIQFPWIGYLPDQFMGYSTFRRVLLHTTWIGLCFAAVLCMWLPVNFSISLVMWHIWFCLPRLIILLRLFRKRKDGIIKLTKEEVSYYIQ
;
A
#
# COMPACT_ATOMS: atom_id res chain seq x y z
N MET A 1 -3.15 -20.13 51.84
CA MET A 1 -3.90 -19.01 51.22
C MET A 1 -3.13 -18.60 49.97
N VAL A 2 -3.22 -19.44 48.93
CA VAL A 2 -3.96 -19.15 47.68
C VAL A 2 -3.27 -18.03 46.89
N ALA A 3 -2.30 -18.44 46.08
CA ALA A 3 -1.68 -17.64 45.04
C ALA A 3 -2.61 -17.63 43.81
N GLU A 4 -3.61 -16.75 43.81
CA GLU A 4 -4.55 -16.57 42.70
C GLU A 4 -4.35 -15.18 42.06
N ALA A 5 -3.38 -15.07 41.14
CA ALA A 5 -3.33 -13.98 40.15
C ALA A 5 -2.36 -14.23 38.96
N GLN A 6 -1.95 -15.46 38.66
CA GLN A 6 -1.01 -15.74 37.56
C GLN A 6 -1.56 -16.63 36.43
N GLN A 7 -2.86 -16.94 36.44
CA GLN A 7 -3.49 -17.72 35.38
C GLN A 7 -4.06 -16.78 34.31
N ASN A 8 -3.63 -17.01 33.07
CA ASN A 8 -4.05 -16.35 31.82
C ASN A 8 -3.23 -15.15 31.34
N ALA A 9 -1.93 -15.11 31.68
CA ALA A 9 -0.98 -14.48 30.77
C ALA A 9 -0.78 -15.43 29.57
N THR A 10 -1.63 -15.34 28.56
CA THR A 10 -1.43 -16.05 27.29
C THR A 10 -0.16 -15.50 26.65
N PHE A 11 0.97 -16.15 26.90
CA PHE A 11 2.23 -15.84 26.24
C PHE A 11 2.11 -16.25 24.77
N TYR A 12 1.63 -15.32 23.95
CA TYR A 12 1.73 -15.48 22.51
C TYR A 12 3.19 -15.39 22.11
N GLN A 13 3.81 -16.54 21.86
CA GLN A 13 5.20 -16.63 21.43
C GLN A 13 5.30 -16.26 19.95
N TYR A 14 5.18 -14.96 19.66
CA TYR A 14 5.39 -14.45 18.31
C TYR A 14 6.89 -14.44 18.01
N GLN A 15 7.33 -15.31 17.11
CA GLN A 15 8.70 -15.29 16.65
C GLN A 15 8.84 -14.26 15.52
N LEU A 16 9.67 -13.25 15.76
CA LEU A 16 10.08 -12.30 14.72
C LEU A 16 11.01 -13.02 13.75
N ILE A 17 10.53 -13.31 12.56
CA ILE A 17 11.33 -14.02 11.54
C ILE A 17 12.22 -13.04 10.78
N LYS A 18 11.66 -11.88 10.45
CA LYS A 18 12.37 -10.94 9.59
C LYS A 18 11.93 -9.51 9.83
N LYS A 19 12.93 -8.64 9.86
CA LYS A 19 12.81 -7.22 10.07
C LYS A 19 13.52 -6.52 8.93
N TRP A 20 12.88 -5.52 8.34
CA TRP A 20 13.49 -4.71 7.27
C TRP A 20 13.46 -3.24 7.64
N PRO A 21 14.65 -2.60 7.77
CA PRO A 21 14.72 -1.16 7.93
C PRO A 21 14.41 -0.49 6.60
N VAL A 22 13.60 0.57 6.64
CA VAL A 22 13.37 1.45 5.50
C VAL A 22 14.55 2.44 5.42
N THR A 23 15.54 2.14 4.58
CA THR A 23 16.73 2.99 4.41
C THR A 23 16.36 4.31 3.71
N ARG A 24 16.99 5.43 4.12
CA ARG A 24 16.79 6.74 3.47
C ARG A 24 17.04 6.73 1.96
N VAL A 25 18.03 5.97 1.50
CA VAL A 25 18.36 5.81 0.06
C VAL A 25 17.18 5.24 -0.72
N TRP A 26 16.47 4.25 -0.16
CA TRP A 26 15.28 3.67 -0.78
C TRP A 26 14.17 4.72 -0.93
N ASN A 27 13.97 5.56 0.07
CA ASN A 27 12.98 6.65 0.00
C ASN A 27 13.36 7.71 -1.04
N LEU A 28 14.65 8.04 -1.17
CA LEU A 28 15.13 8.98 -2.20
C LEU A 28 14.90 8.45 -3.62
N ILE A 29 15.30 7.19 -3.88
CA ILE A 29 15.06 6.55 -5.18
C ILE A 29 13.56 6.50 -5.49
N TYR A 30 12.74 6.17 -4.49
CA TYR A 30 11.28 6.14 -4.65
C TYR A 30 10.70 7.51 -5.02
N LEU A 31 11.19 8.60 -4.42
CA LEU A 31 10.73 9.96 -4.69
C LEU A 31 11.23 10.49 -6.04
N LEU A 32 12.37 10.02 -6.53
CA LEU A 32 12.89 10.40 -7.85
C LEU A 32 12.01 9.91 -9.01
N ILE A 33 11.32 8.76 -8.85
CA ILE A 33 10.46 8.19 -9.91
C ILE A 33 9.41 9.20 -10.42
N PRO A 34 8.54 9.80 -9.58
CA PRO A 34 7.50 10.72 -10.02
C PRO A 34 8.08 11.99 -10.64
N ILE A 35 9.23 12.47 -10.12
CA ILE A 35 9.92 13.64 -10.66
C ILE A 35 10.41 13.37 -12.09
N LEU A 36 11.04 12.21 -12.32
CA LEU A 36 11.51 11.81 -13.64
C LEU A 36 10.33 11.64 -14.61
N THR A 37 9.22 11.02 -14.17
CA THR A 37 8.04 10.88 -15.03
C THR A 37 7.43 12.23 -15.40
N LEU A 38 7.37 13.18 -14.46
CA LEU A 38 6.91 14.54 -14.73
C LEU A 38 7.79 15.22 -15.79
N ALA A 39 9.11 15.12 -15.65
CA ALA A 39 10.05 15.71 -16.61
C ALA A 39 9.87 15.13 -18.01
N ILE A 40 9.68 13.82 -18.12
CA ILE A 40 9.40 13.14 -19.40
C ILE A 40 8.08 13.63 -20.00
N GLU A 41 7.02 13.71 -19.20
CA GLU A 41 5.70 14.12 -19.68
C GLU A 41 5.69 15.57 -20.16
N LEU A 42 6.38 16.47 -19.46
CA LEU A 42 6.55 17.86 -19.88
C LEU A 42 7.37 17.99 -21.17
N TYR A 43 8.37 17.13 -21.36
CA TYR A 43 9.19 17.11 -22.57
C TYR A 43 8.43 16.64 -23.81
N TYR A 44 7.59 15.60 -23.68
CA TYR A 44 6.89 15.00 -24.82
C TYR A 44 5.57 15.69 -25.20
N PHE A 45 4.84 16.24 -24.23
CA PHE A 45 3.47 16.71 -24.47
C PHE A 45 3.36 18.23 -24.50
N SER A 46 3.33 18.88 -23.33
CA SER A 46 3.20 20.33 -23.19
C SER A 46 3.14 20.72 -21.71
N TRP A 47 3.26 22.02 -21.43
CA TRP A 47 3.08 22.61 -20.09
C TRP A 47 1.68 22.37 -19.50
N SER A 48 0.64 22.24 -20.33
CA SER A 48 -0.72 21.91 -19.89
C SER A 48 -0.81 20.54 -19.22
N SER A 49 0.11 19.62 -19.53
CA SER A 49 0.16 18.27 -18.94
C SER A 49 0.52 18.31 -17.45
N PHE A 50 1.17 19.38 -16.98
CA PHE A 50 1.41 19.58 -15.54
C PHE A 50 0.11 19.55 -14.73
N GLY A 51 -0.93 20.23 -15.22
CA GLY A 51 -2.23 20.27 -14.55
C GLY A 51 -2.88 18.88 -14.46
N PHE A 52 -2.79 18.11 -15.53
CA PHE A 52 -3.27 16.73 -15.58
C PHE A 52 -2.50 15.81 -14.63
N TRP A 53 -1.19 15.97 -14.54
CA TRP A 53 -0.35 15.20 -13.62
C TRP A 53 -0.68 15.48 -12.15
N VAL A 54 -0.82 16.75 -11.79
CA VAL A 54 -1.20 17.17 -10.43
C VAL A 54 -2.62 16.69 -10.09
N LEU A 55 -3.57 16.77 -11.03
CA LEU A 55 -4.95 16.32 -10.82
C LEU A 55 -5.06 14.80 -10.70
N SER A 56 -4.19 14.05 -11.39
CA SER A 56 -4.17 12.59 -11.34
C SER A 56 -3.77 12.06 -9.96
N PHE A 57 -2.91 12.77 -9.22
CA PHE A 57 -2.49 12.38 -7.88
C PHE A 57 -3.64 12.15 -6.88
N PRO A 58 -4.49 13.16 -6.55
CA PRO A 58 -5.59 12.98 -5.62
C PRO A 58 -6.65 12.01 -6.17
N LEU A 59 -6.84 11.97 -7.49
CA LEU A 59 -7.79 11.05 -8.13
C LEU A 59 -7.39 9.59 -7.88
N VAL A 60 -6.13 9.23 -8.11
CA VAL A 60 -5.62 7.88 -7.87
C VAL A 60 -5.68 7.53 -6.39
N LEU A 61 -5.31 8.46 -5.50
CA LEU A 61 -5.46 8.26 -4.05
C LEU A 61 -6.90 7.97 -3.65
N TRP A 62 -7.85 8.71 -4.20
CA TRP A 62 -9.27 8.51 -3.97
C TRP A 62 -9.74 7.14 -4.46
N ILE A 63 -9.38 6.76 -5.68
CA ILE A 63 -9.70 5.43 -6.25
C ILE A 63 -9.17 4.32 -5.35
N GLN A 64 -7.90 4.39 -4.95
CA GLN A 64 -7.29 3.40 -4.07
C GLN A 64 -7.96 3.34 -2.69
N TYR A 65 -8.34 4.49 -2.13
CA TYR A 65 -9.10 4.56 -0.88
C TYR A 65 -10.45 3.85 -1.00
N VAL A 66 -11.23 4.18 -2.03
CA VAL A 66 -12.56 3.59 -2.26
C VAL A 66 -12.46 2.08 -2.45
N ILE A 67 -11.55 1.60 -3.30
CA ILE A 67 -11.38 0.16 -3.54
C ILE A 67 -10.97 -0.55 -2.26
N SER A 68 -9.94 -0.05 -1.56
CA SER A 68 -9.43 -0.71 -0.35
C SER A 68 -10.51 -0.76 0.74
N ARG A 69 -11.28 0.32 0.91
CA ARG A 69 -12.39 0.38 1.86
C ARG A 69 -13.50 -0.61 1.50
N SER A 70 -13.86 -0.70 0.23
CA SER A 70 -14.89 -1.63 -0.26
C SER A 70 -14.47 -3.09 -0.07
N VAL A 71 -13.24 -3.46 -0.45
CA VAL A 71 -12.71 -4.81 -0.26
C VAL A 71 -12.66 -5.17 1.23
N LEU A 72 -12.34 -4.21 2.10
CA LEU A 72 -12.31 -4.43 3.54
C LEU A 72 -13.69 -4.75 4.11
N ILE A 73 -14.71 -3.98 3.71
CA ILE A 73 -16.11 -4.20 4.11
C ILE A 73 -16.57 -5.60 3.67
N MET A 74 -16.21 -6.02 2.45
CA MET A 74 -16.56 -7.33 1.93
C MET A 74 -15.81 -8.49 2.61
N THR A 75 -14.56 -8.29 3.03
CA THR A 75 -13.72 -9.39 3.53
C THR A 75 -13.85 -9.62 5.03
N VAL A 76 -13.78 -8.57 5.87
CA VAL A 76 -13.83 -8.73 7.34
C VAL A 76 -14.37 -7.47 8.03
N ASN A 77 -15.65 -7.50 8.44
CA ASN A 77 -16.30 -6.38 9.14
C ASN A 77 -15.58 -5.94 10.44
N HIS A 78 -14.97 -6.88 11.18
CA HIS A 78 -14.30 -6.59 12.45
C HIS A 78 -12.95 -5.85 12.30
N LEU A 79 -12.25 -6.01 11.16
CA LEU A 79 -10.93 -5.39 10.95
C LEU A 79 -11.02 -3.92 10.53
N ARG A 80 -12.23 -3.39 10.29
CA ARG A 80 -12.47 -2.00 9.86
C ARG A 80 -11.84 -0.95 10.79
N LYS A 81 -11.90 -1.15 12.10
CA LYS A 81 -11.34 -0.20 13.07
C LYS A 81 -9.80 -0.12 13.06
N ARG A 82 -9.12 -1.09 12.43
CA ARG A 82 -7.65 -1.20 12.43
C ARG A 82 -6.99 -0.58 11.20
N TRP A 83 -7.76 -0.06 10.24
CA TRP A 83 -7.24 0.62 9.05
C TRP A 83 -7.48 2.12 9.11
N LYS A 84 -6.42 2.88 8.86
CA LYS A 84 -6.46 4.34 8.83
C LYS A 84 -5.80 4.84 7.55
N PHE A 85 -6.18 6.03 7.13
CA PHE A 85 -5.45 6.73 6.10
C PHE A 85 -4.13 7.19 6.71
N GLN A 86 -3.01 6.67 6.20
CA GLN A 86 -1.67 7.01 6.63
C GLN A 86 -0.96 7.72 5.48
N ILE A 87 -0.41 8.89 5.79
CA ILE A 87 0.44 9.67 4.90
C ILE A 87 1.85 9.62 5.49
N GLN A 88 2.49 8.46 5.42
CA GLN A 88 3.83 8.26 5.95
C GLN A 88 4.72 7.69 4.86
N PHE A 89 5.65 8.46 4.30
CA PHE A 89 6.57 7.94 3.28
C PHE A 89 7.30 6.67 3.75
N PRO A 90 7.40 5.60 2.92
CA PRO A 90 6.92 5.43 1.54
C PRO A 90 5.46 4.94 1.43
N TRP A 91 4.75 4.80 2.54
CA TRP A 91 3.39 4.29 2.70
C TRP A 91 2.34 5.43 2.65
N ILE A 92 1.94 5.82 1.44
CA ILE A 92 0.83 6.76 1.26
C ILE A 92 -0.43 5.97 0.89
N GLY A 93 -1.50 6.11 1.69
CA GLY A 93 -2.82 5.57 1.40
C GLY A 93 -3.54 4.96 2.61
N TYR A 94 -4.52 4.10 2.34
CA TYR A 94 -5.28 3.39 3.36
C TYR A 94 -4.55 2.11 3.79
N LEU A 95 -3.96 2.11 4.98
CA LEU A 95 -3.12 1.01 5.49
C LEU A 95 -3.55 0.54 6.89
N PRO A 96 -3.19 -0.71 7.26
CA PRO A 96 -3.39 -1.18 8.62
C PRO A 96 -2.41 -0.57 9.61
N ASP A 97 -2.95 -0.09 10.73
CA ASP A 97 -2.23 0.50 11.87
C ASP A 97 -1.74 -0.57 12.87
N GLN A 98 -2.24 -1.81 12.73
CA GLN A 98 -2.00 -2.92 13.68
C GLN A 98 -1.61 -4.21 12.97
N PHE A 99 -1.16 -5.19 13.79
CA PHE A 99 -0.90 -6.57 13.41
C PHE A 99 -2.02 -7.16 12.55
N MET A 100 -1.68 -7.63 11.34
CA MET A 100 -2.64 -8.23 10.42
C MET A 100 -2.11 -9.52 9.80
N GLY A 101 -3.01 -10.48 9.59
CA GLY A 101 -2.73 -11.68 8.80
C GLY A 101 -2.27 -11.32 7.37
N TYR A 102 -1.17 -11.93 6.94
CA TYR A 102 -0.58 -11.74 5.62
C TYR A 102 -1.56 -12.01 4.47
N SER A 103 -2.46 -12.99 4.64
CA SER A 103 -3.46 -13.37 3.64
C SER A 103 -4.46 -12.26 3.33
N THR A 104 -4.96 -11.55 4.35
CA THR A 104 -5.88 -10.42 4.19
C THR A 104 -5.18 -9.23 3.54
N PHE A 105 -3.98 -8.89 4.02
CA PHE A 105 -3.17 -7.82 3.43
C PHE A 105 -2.91 -8.06 1.94
N ARG A 106 -2.53 -9.30 1.57
CA ARG A 106 -2.31 -9.69 0.19
C ARG A 106 -3.55 -9.55 -0.68
N ARG A 107 -4.72 -10.02 -0.20
CA ARG A 107 -5.97 -9.91 -0.97
C ARG A 107 -6.34 -8.46 -1.21
N VAL A 108 -6.36 -7.63 -0.17
CA VAL A 108 -6.68 -6.20 -0.31
C VAL A 108 -5.71 -5.53 -1.28
N LEU A 109 -4.41 -5.78 -1.13
CA LEU A 109 -3.42 -5.16 -2.01
C LEU A 109 -3.59 -5.59 -3.48
N LEU A 110 -3.73 -6.89 -3.74
CA LEU A 110 -3.89 -7.40 -5.11
C LEU A 110 -5.18 -6.90 -5.76
N HIS A 111 -6.29 -6.85 -5.01
CA HIS A 111 -7.54 -6.29 -5.52
C HIS A 111 -7.40 -4.80 -5.79
N THR A 112 -6.83 -4.02 -4.88
CA THR A 112 -6.60 -2.58 -5.10
C THR A 112 -5.69 -2.32 -6.30
N THR A 113 -4.64 -3.14 -6.49
CA THR A 113 -3.74 -3.00 -7.64
C THR A 113 -4.43 -3.34 -8.96
N TRP A 114 -5.14 -4.48 -9.01
CA TRP A 114 -5.81 -4.95 -10.23
C TRP A 114 -7.00 -4.08 -10.61
N ILE A 115 -7.89 -3.79 -9.65
CA ILE A 115 -9.08 -2.98 -9.92
C ILE A 115 -8.66 -1.56 -10.30
N GLY A 116 -7.65 -0.97 -9.63
CA GLY A 116 -7.15 0.35 -10.02
C GLY A 116 -6.53 0.35 -11.42
N LEU A 117 -5.85 -0.72 -11.82
CA LEU A 117 -5.29 -0.85 -13.17
C LEU A 117 -6.39 -1.01 -14.23
N CYS A 118 -7.39 -1.87 -13.97
CA CYS A 118 -8.55 -2.00 -14.85
C CYS A 118 -9.31 -0.68 -14.98
N PHE A 119 -9.47 0.06 -13.88
CA PHE A 119 -10.12 1.36 -13.90
C PHE A 119 -9.34 2.37 -14.74
N ALA A 120 -8.01 2.42 -14.60
CA ALA A 120 -7.15 3.25 -15.44
C ALA A 120 -7.24 2.87 -16.93
N ALA A 121 -7.31 1.57 -17.26
CA ALA A 121 -7.46 1.10 -18.63
C ALA A 121 -8.81 1.49 -19.26
N VAL A 122 -9.91 1.42 -18.50
CA VAL A 122 -11.23 1.88 -18.97
C VAL A 122 -11.23 3.39 -19.16
N LEU A 123 -10.66 4.14 -18.21
CA LEU A 123 -10.52 5.59 -18.30
C LEU A 123 -9.67 6.04 -19.49
N CYS A 124 -8.71 5.23 -19.93
CA CYS A 124 -7.90 5.49 -21.12
C CYS A 124 -8.71 5.59 -22.42
N MET A 125 -9.91 5.03 -22.48
CA MET A 125 -10.78 5.15 -23.66
C MET A 125 -11.49 6.51 -23.74
N TRP A 126 -11.67 7.18 -22.59
CA TRP A 126 -12.48 8.40 -22.49
C TRP A 126 -11.64 9.66 -22.27
N LEU A 127 -10.44 9.52 -21.71
CA LEU A 127 -9.60 10.65 -21.32
C LEU A 127 -8.47 10.89 -22.32
N PRO A 128 -7.93 12.12 -22.37
CA PRO A 128 -6.73 12.42 -23.15
C PRO A 128 -5.57 11.52 -22.74
N VAL A 129 -4.75 11.12 -23.72
CA VAL A 129 -3.63 10.19 -23.53
C VAL A 129 -2.69 10.63 -22.40
N ASN A 130 -2.39 11.93 -22.31
CA ASN A 130 -1.51 12.51 -21.29
C ASN A 130 -2.06 12.23 -19.88
N PHE A 131 -3.37 12.46 -19.68
CA PHE A 131 -4.03 12.24 -18.40
C PHE A 131 -4.04 10.74 -18.04
N SER A 132 -4.27 9.86 -19.01
CA SER A 132 -4.24 8.41 -18.78
C SER A 132 -2.86 7.91 -18.37
N ILE A 133 -1.79 8.41 -19.01
CA ILE A 133 -0.41 8.07 -18.65
C ILE A 133 -0.11 8.53 -17.21
N SER A 134 -0.43 9.79 -16.90
CA SER A 134 -0.31 10.34 -15.55
C SER A 134 -1.01 9.47 -14.49
N LEU A 135 -2.23 9.02 -14.77
CA LEU A 135 -3.05 8.21 -13.87
C LEU A 135 -2.43 6.82 -13.62
N VAL A 136 -1.97 6.15 -14.67
CA VAL A 136 -1.29 4.85 -14.57
C VAL A 136 0.01 5.00 -13.80
N MET A 137 0.80 6.04 -14.07
CA MET A 137 2.07 6.28 -13.39
C MET A 137 1.89 6.49 -11.89
N TRP A 138 0.95 7.35 -11.49
CA TRP A 138 0.62 7.53 -10.09
C TRP A 138 0.14 6.25 -9.44
N HIS A 139 -0.72 5.48 -10.11
CA HIS A 139 -1.23 4.21 -9.60
C HIS A 139 -0.10 3.21 -9.33
N ILE A 140 0.78 3.01 -10.31
CA ILE A 140 1.96 2.14 -10.18
C ILE A 140 2.86 2.64 -9.06
N TRP A 141 3.12 3.95 -8.98
CA TRP A 141 3.98 4.53 -7.96
C TRP A 141 3.48 4.28 -6.54
N PHE A 142 2.19 4.47 -6.28
CA PHE A 142 1.61 4.15 -4.97
C PHE A 142 1.62 2.66 -4.67
N CYS A 143 1.44 1.81 -5.68
CA CYS A 143 1.41 0.36 -5.52
C CYS A 143 2.81 -0.26 -5.32
N LEU A 144 3.85 0.34 -5.89
CA LEU A 144 5.24 -0.14 -5.90
C LEU A 144 5.77 -0.58 -4.52
N PRO A 145 5.77 0.27 -3.47
CA PRO A 145 6.36 -0.10 -2.19
C PRO A 145 5.62 -1.28 -1.54
N ARG A 146 4.30 -1.35 -1.74
CA ARG A 146 3.43 -2.41 -1.23
C ARG A 146 3.65 -3.74 -1.97
N LEU A 147 3.78 -3.68 -3.30
CA LEU A 147 4.07 -4.84 -4.13
C LEU A 147 5.46 -5.42 -3.84
N ILE A 148 6.47 -4.58 -3.57
CA ILE A 148 7.81 -5.04 -3.18
C ILE A 148 7.76 -5.83 -1.88
N ILE A 149 7.01 -5.37 -0.86
CA ILE A 149 6.78 -6.15 0.37
C ILE A 149 6.15 -7.49 0.00
N LEU A 150 5.08 -7.46 -0.79
CA LEU A 150 4.35 -8.68 -1.17
C LEU A 150 5.27 -9.70 -1.85
N LEU A 151 6.05 -9.26 -2.84
CA LEU A 151 6.99 -10.12 -3.57
C LEU A 151 8.05 -10.72 -2.64
N ARG A 152 8.56 -9.93 -1.69
CA ARG A 152 9.54 -10.40 -0.69
C ARG A 152 8.93 -11.41 0.29
N LEU A 153 7.66 -11.27 0.64
CA LEU A 153 6.94 -12.20 1.51
C LEU A 153 6.28 -13.36 0.75
N PHE A 154 6.23 -13.32 -0.59
CA PHE A 154 5.54 -14.32 -1.42
C PHE A 154 6.05 -15.75 -1.19
N ARG A 155 7.34 -15.91 -0.87
CA ARG A 155 7.98 -17.19 -0.56
C ARG A 155 7.83 -17.67 0.89
N LYS A 156 7.15 -16.91 1.76
CA LYS A 156 7.00 -17.25 3.19
C LYS A 156 5.60 -17.79 3.49
N ARG A 157 5.50 -18.64 4.53
CA ARG A 157 4.25 -19.30 4.97
C ARG A 157 3.11 -18.29 5.14
N LYS A 158 1.89 -18.66 4.74
CA LYS A 158 0.74 -17.73 4.61
C LYS A 158 0.10 -17.31 5.94
N ASP A 159 0.53 -17.93 7.05
CA ASP A 159 -0.10 -17.78 8.38
C ASP A 159 0.58 -16.73 9.26
N GLY A 160 1.56 -15.99 8.72
CA GLY A 160 2.24 -14.95 9.48
C GLY A 160 1.46 -13.64 9.58
N ILE A 161 1.83 -12.86 10.59
CA ILE A 161 1.28 -11.57 10.92
C ILE A 161 2.29 -10.50 10.50
N ILE A 162 1.83 -9.53 9.70
CA ILE A 162 2.63 -8.36 9.33
C ILE A 162 2.32 -7.22 10.30
N LYS A 163 3.37 -6.52 10.74
CA LYS A 163 3.28 -5.19 11.33
C LYS A 163 4.05 -4.21 10.45
N LEU A 164 3.33 -3.20 9.96
CA LEU A 164 3.92 -2.08 9.21
C LEU A 164 4.13 -0.93 10.20
N THR A 165 5.39 -0.55 10.41
CA THR A 165 5.76 0.63 11.21
C THR A 165 6.49 1.61 10.29
N LYS A 166 6.49 2.90 10.66
CA LYS A 166 7.11 4.00 9.89
C LYS A 166 8.54 3.69 9.41
N GLU A 167 9.31 3.02 10.25
CA GLU A 167 10.74 2.77 10.02
C GLU A 167 11.02 1.31 9.63
N GLU A 168 10.07 0.42 9.88
CA GLU A 168 10.33 -1.02 9.92
C GLU A 168 9.12 -1.85 9.49
N VAL A 169 9.38 -2.83 8.62
CA VAL A 169 8.42 -3.89 8.28
C VAL A 169 8.83 -5.14 9.05
N SER A 170 7.97 -5.60 9.95
CA SER A 170 8.23 -6.77 10.79
C SER A 170 7.25 -7.89 10.45
N TYR A 171 7.80 -9.08 10.21
CA TYR A 171 7.04 -10.29 9.94
C TYR A 171 7.15 -11.27 11.10
N TYR A 172 6.00 -11.59 11.70
CA TYR A 172 5.87 -12.52 12.81
C TYR A 172 5.21 -13.81 12.33
N ILE A 173 5.65 -14.96 12.85
CA ILE A 173 4.90 -16.21 12.76
C ILE A 173 4.49 -16.61 14.18
N GLN A 174 3.28 -17.16 14.29
CA GLN A 174 2.76 -17.78 15.51
C GLN A 174 2.99 -19.29 15.46
#